data_AF-A0A072TTY5-F1
#
_entry.id   AF-A0A072TTY5-F1
#
_cell.length_a   1.000
_cell.length_b   1.000
_cell.length_c   1.000
_cell.angle_alpha   90.00
_cell.angle_beta   90.00
_cell.angle_gamma   90.00
#
_symmetry.space_group_name_H-M   'P 1'
#
loop_
_entity.id
_entity.type
_entity.pdbx_description
1 polymer ?
#
loop_
_entity_poly.entity_id
_entity_poly.type
_entity_poly.pdbx_seq_one_letter_code
_entity_poly.pdbx_strand_id
1 'polypeptide(L)'
;MFDPFAKIVYDYMGGMEDIIKAKVRTMVPAATSFQEDCARILRAIRIAARLGFSISTETARSVKHLSYSILRLDKGRLLMEMNYMLAYGSGEASLRLLWKFGLLDILLPFQALYFVRHGFRRRDKRTNMLLSLFFNLDKLLAPNSPCHSSLWVGILALHKSLSDQPRNPLVIAAFSLAVHNGGNLLEAVDIARRINKPHDIRFPELSDPCDLNAKALENEILDLVESVKVSLLQMTSRHSVARAMVDYPQAPHSDMVFIPLGMYLKALSIFDCLKVSSCKKFLSKKSRKIDYESLARGDLPEIRHLFARVVFDTVYPLHLGQS
;
A
#
# COMPACT_ATOMS: atom_id res chain seq x y z
N MET A 1 0.66 -22.26 25.09
CA MET A 1 -0.70 -22.09 25.65
C MET A 1 -0.58 -21.44 27.02
N PHE A 2 -1.39 -20.42 27.34
CA PHE A 2 -1.34 -19.75 28.65
C PHE A 2 -2.49 -20.24 29.52
N ASP A 3 -2.18 -20.69 30.73
CA ASP A 3 -3.15 -20.99 31.77
C ASP A 3 -3.28 -19.77 32.69
N PRO A 4 -4.44 -19.07 32.70
CA PRO A 4 -4.62 -17.86 33.51
C PRO A 4 -4.74 -18.14 35.02
N PHE A 5 -5.13 -19.35 35.42
CA PHE A 5 -5.28 -19.71 36.83
C PHE A 5 -3.93 -20.06 37.44
N ALA A 6 -3.15 -20.88 36.75
CA ALA A 6 -1.79 -21.22 37.19
C ALA A 6 -0.77 -20.12 36.86
N LYS A 7 -1.10 -19.20 35.95
CA LYS A 7 -0.19 -18.20 35.36
C LYS A 7 1.04 -18.84 34.70
N ILE A 8 0.86 -20.01 34.09
CA ILE A 8 1.92 -20.79 33.44
C ILE A 8 1.74 -20.75 31.92
N VAL A 9 2.86 -20.69 31.19
CA VAL A 9 2.90 -20.86 29.74
C VAL A 9 3.45 -22.24 29.41
N TYR A 10 2.63 -23.07 28.77
CA TYR A 10 3.03 -24.36 28.22
C TYR A 10 3.56 -24.19 26.80
N ASP A 11 4.81 -24.57 26.57
CA ASP A 11 5.46 -24.57 25.26
C ASP A 11 5.81 -26.00 24.84
N TYR A 12 4.98 -26.58 23.98
CA TYR A 12 5.16 -27.95 23.50
C TYR A 12 6.09 -28.06 22.28
N MET A 13 6.42 -26.93 21.63
CA MET A 13 7.02 -26.91 20.29
C MET A 13 8.30 -26.05 20.20
N GLY A 14 8.75 -25.47 21.31
CA GLY A 14 9.89 -24.56 21.36
C GLY A 14 9.57 -23.17 20.81
N GLY A 15 8.31 -22.73 20.90
CA GLY A 15 7.88 -21.40 20.48
C GLY A 15 8.55 -20.27 21.27
N MET A 16 8.89 -20.49 22.54
CA MET A 16 9.60 -19.51 23.36
C MET A 16 11.00 -19.23 22.81
N GLU A 17 11.71 -20.28 22.39
CA GLU A 17 13.01 -20.09 21.73
C GLU A 17 12.89 -19.36 20.40
N ASP A 18 11.87 -19.68 19.60
CA ASP A 18 11.62 -19.01 18.32
C ASP A 18 11.29 -17.52 18.51
N ILE A 19 10.56 -17.16 19.57
CA ILE A 19 10.30 -15.77 19.96
C ILE A 19 11.61 -15.07 20.38
N ILE A 20 12.41 -15.69 21.24
CA ILE A 20 13.71 -15.14 21.68
C ILE A 20 14.64 -14.92 20.48
N LYS A 21 14.64 -15.86 19.53
CA LYS A 21 15.44 -15.80 18.29
C LYS A 21 14.81 -14.92 17.19
N ALA A 22 13.65 -14.30 17.45
CA ALA A 22 12.87 -13.52 16.48
C ALA A 22 12.71 -14.25 15.14
N LYS A 23 12.19 -15.48 15.18
CA LYS A 23 12.18 -16.40 14.05
C LYS A 23 10.80 -16.97 13.77
N VAL A 24 10.35 -16.89 12.53
CA VAL A 24 9.15 -17.57 12.03
C VAL A 24 9.54 -18.94 11.50
N ARG A 25 8.93 -19.99 12.07
CA ARG A 25 9.15 -21.40 11.72
C ARG A 25 7.81 -22.13 11.68
N THR A 26 7.66 -23.08 10.77
CA THR A 26 6.49 -23.97 10.73
C THR A 26 6.62 -25.07 11.78
N MET A 27 5.49 -25.51 12.36
CA MET A 27 5.49 -26.58 13.37
C MET A 27 5.85 -27.95 12.78
N VAL A 28 5.46 -28.19 11.54
CA VAL A 28 5.81 -29.38 10.73
C VAL A 28 6.66 -28.93 9.53
N PRO A 29 7.27 -29.84 8.76
CA PRO A 29 8.02 -29.46 7.56
C PRO A 29 7.21 -28.50 6.67
N ALA A 30 7.82 -27.38 6.29
CA ALA A 30 7.13 -26.27 5.64
C ALA A 30 6.50 -26.67 4.30
N ALA A 31 7.14 -27.60 3.57
CA ALA A 31 6.61 -28.12 2.32
C ALA A 31 5.24 -28.81 2.53
N THR A 32 5.14 -29.70 3.52
CA THR A 32 3.89 -30.37 3.91
C THR A 32 2.86 -29.36 4.41
N SER A 33 3.28 -28.45 5.31
CA SER A 33 2.39 -27.43 5.88
C SER A 33 1.75 -26.54 4.81
N PHE A 34 2.51 -26.14 3.80
CA PHE A 34 2.02 -25.28 2.72
C PHE A 34 1.21 -26.02 1.66
N GLN A 35 1.44 -27.32 1.47
CA GLN A 35 0.60 -28.14 0.62
C GLN A 35 -0.81 -28.30 1.18
N GLU A 36 -0.94 -28.47 2.50
CA GLU A 36 -2.22 -28.54 3.22
C GLU A 36 -2.99 -27.22 3.19
N ASP A 37 -2.31 -26.09 3.48
CA ASP A 37 -2.92 -24.76 3.45
C ASP A 37 -1.90 -23.72 2.95
N CYS A 38 -2.05 -23.31 1.69
CA CYS A 38 -1.18 -22.32 1.07
C CYS A 38 -1.30 -20.93 1.70
N ALA A 39 -2.38 -20.63 2.45
CA ALA A 39 -2.50 -19.35 3.15
C ALA A 39 -1.44 -19.19 4.23
N ARG A 40 -0.87 -20.31 4.72
CA ARG A 40 0.26 -20.30 5.67
C ARG A 40 1.51 -19.64 5.09
N ILE A 41 1.69 -19.62 3.76
CA ILE A 41 2.77 -18.88 3.09
C ILE A 41 2.59 -17.38 3.36
N LEU A 42 1.42 -16.82 3.04
CA LEU A 42 1.12 -15.40 3.25
C LEU A 42 1.13 -15.05 4.74
N ARG A 43 0.68 -15.96 5.60
CA ARG A 43 0.71 -15.79 7.04
C ARG A 43 2.14 -15.72 7.59
N ALA A 44 3.06 -16.54 7.08
CA ALA A 44 4.47 -16.48 7.45
C ALA A 44 5.09 -15.11 7.08
N ILE A 45 4.79 -14.60 5.88
CA ILE A 45 5.19 -13.26 5.43
C ILE A 45 4.63 -12.18 6.35
N ARG A 46 3.32 -12.23 6.63
CA ARG A 46 2.64 -11.28 7.50
C ARG A 46 3.23 -11.24 8.91
N ILE A 47 3.46 -12.39 9.53
CA ILE A 47 4.02 -12.47 10.89
C ILE A 47 5.45 -11.93 10.89
N ALA A 48 6.26 -12.34 9.91
CA ALA A 48 7.63 -11.86 9.76
C ALA A 48 7.68 -10.33 9.59
N ALA A 49 6.84 -9.77 8.72
CA ALA A 49 6.74 -8.32 8.50
C ALA A 49 6.34 -7.57 9.77
N ARG A 50 5.28 -8.04 10.44
CA ARG A 50 4.68 -7.35 11.59
C ARG A 50 5.57 -7.35 12.82
N LEU A 51 6.24 -8.47 13.08
CA LEU A 51 7.08 -8.62 14.28
C LEU A 51 8.55 -8.30 14.02
N GLY A 52 8.94 -8.03 12.76
CA GLY A 52 10.35 -7.88 12.38
C GLY A 52 11.13 -9.19 12.48
N PHE A 53 10.45 -10.33 12.45
CA PHE A 53 11.09 -11.64 12.60
C PHE A 53 11.72 -12.11 11.29
N SER A 54 12.82 -12.85 11.41
CA SER A 54 13.42 -13.58 10.29
C SER A 54 12.65 -14.87 10.00
N ILE A 55 12.55 -15.30 8.74
CA ILE A 55 11.95 -16.60 8.40
C ILE A 55 13.06 -17.66 8.43
N SER A 56 12.79 -18.82 9.03
CA SER A 56 13.74 -19.95 9.08
C SER A 56 14.22 -20.34 7.67
N THR A 57 15.45 -20.85 7.55
CA THR A 57 16.04 -21.21 6.25
C THR A 57 15.21 -22.26 5.50
N GLU A 58 14.73 -23.28 6.21
CA GLU A 58 13.85 -24.33 5.68
C GLU A 58 12.51 -23.74 5.23
N THR A 59 11.87 -22.93 6.07
CA THR A 59 10.57 -22.31 5.76
C THR A 59 10.69 -21.34 4.59
N ALA A 60 11.76 -20.53 4.55
CA ALA A 60 12.04 -19.57 3.48
C ALA A 60 12.27 -20.25 2.13
N ARG A 61 12.93 -21.42 2.10
CA ARG A 61 13.07 -22.23 0.88
C ARG A 61 11.70 -22.69 0.41
N SER A 62 10.89 -23.28 1.28
CA SER A 62 9.55 -23.75 0.93
C SER A 62 8.62 -22.63 0.48
N VAL A 63 8.69 -21.45 1.10
CA VAL A 63 7.94 -20.25 0.67
C VAL A 63 8.28 -19.90 -0.78
N LYS A 64 9.57 -19.90 -1.13
CA LYS A 64 10.02 -19.58 -2.50
C LYS A 64 9.60 -20.65 -3.51
N HIS A 65 9.75 -21.93 -3.16
CA HIS A 65 9.43 -23.04 -4.06
C HIS A 65 7.92 -23.22 -4.29
N LEU A 66 7.10 -22.92 -3.28
CA LEU A 66 5.65 -23.10 -3.33
C LEU A 66 4.89 -21.78 -3.50
N SER A 67 5.57 -20.67 -3.84
CA SER A 67 4.96 -19.34 -3.94
C SER A 67 3.74 -19.33 -4.88
N TYR A 68 3.82 -20.00 -6.03
CA TYR A 68 2.73 -20.08 -7.00
C TYR A 68 1.49 -20.82 -6.48
N SER A 69 1.64 -21.70 -5.48
CA SER A 69 0.51 -22.45 -4.91
C SER A 69 -0.56 -21.57 -4.27
N ILE A 70 -0.24 -20.30 -3.94
CA ILE A 70 -1.21 -19.34 -3.41
C ILE A 70 -2.37 -19.05 -4.39
N LEU A 71 -2.18 -19.28 -5.69
CA LEU A 71 -3.24 -19.13 -6.69
C LEU A 71 -4.38 -20.15 -6.52
N ARG A 72 -4.17 -21.20 -5.72
CA ARG A 72 -5.23 -22.15 -5.32
C ARG A 72 -6.17 -21.57 -4.25
N LEU A 73 -5.79 -20.48 -3.59
CA LEU A 73 -6.63 -19.82 -2.59
C LEU A 73 -7.77 -19.06 -3.27
N ASP A 74 -8.94 -19.05 -2.63
CA ASP A 74 -10.01 -18.18 -3.05
C ASP A 74 -9.63 -16.70 -2.87
N LYS A 75 -10.26 -15.84 -3.68
CA LYS A 75 -9.97 -14.40 -3.69
C LYS A 75 -10.25 -13.73 -2.34
N GLY A 76 -11.20 -14.24 -1.55
CA GLY A 76 -11.53 -13.72 -0.23
C GLY A 76 -10.40 -13.95 0.76
N ARG A 77 -9.82 -15.16 0.80
CA ARG A 77 -8.65 -15.49 1.62
C ARG A 77 -7.43 -14.66 1.23
N LEU A 78 -7.18 -14.49 -0.07
CA LEU A 78 -6.08 -13.66 -0.55
C LEU A 78 -6.24 -12.20 -0.13
N LEU A 79 -7.43 -11.65 -0.34
CA LEU A 79 -7.76 -10.30 0.09
C LEU A 79 -7.61 -10.12 1.60
N MET A 80 -8.04 -11.10 2.40
CA MET A 80 -7.92 -11.07 3.85
C MET A 80 -6.45 -11.00 4.29
N GLU A 81 -5.59 -11.88 3.77
CA GLU A 81 -4.16 -11.87 4.11
C GLU A 81 -3.47 -10.58 3.61
N MET A 82 -3.80 -10.09 2.42
CA MET A 82 -3.31 -8.81 1.90
C MET A 82 -3.75 -7.64 2.77
N ASN A 83 -5.01 -7.62 3.21
CA ASN A 83 -5.51 -6.59 4.09
C ASN A 83 -4.78 -6.60 5.44
N TYR A 84 -4.55 -7.78 6.02
CA TYR A 84 -3.78 -7.85 7.26
C TYR A 84 -2.32 -7.38 7.10
N MET A 85 -1.71 -7.57 5.94
CA MET A 85 -0.36 -7.10 5.66
C MET A 85 -0.30 -5.57 5.50
N LEU A 86 -1.24 -4.98 4.77
CA LEU A 86 -1.18 -3.59 4.33
C LEU A 86 -1.95 -2.59 5.22
N ALA A 87 -2.93 -3.05 6.01
CA ALA A 87 -3.82 -2.17 6.76
C ALA A 87 -3.54 -2.10 8.28
N TYR A 88 -2.52 -2.82 8.77
CA TYR A 88 -2.28 -3.03 10.21
C TYR A 88 -0.88 -2.56 10.67
N GLY A 89 -0.30 -1.57 9.97
CA GLY A 89 0.99 -0.96 10.36
C GLY A 89 2.22 -1.80 10.03
N SER A 90 2.19 -2.60 8.96
CA SER A 90 3.32 -3.40 8.50
C SER A 90 3.40 -3.50 6.98
N GLY A 91 2.82 -2.56 6.25
CA GLY A 91 2.69 -2.59 4.81
C GLY A 91 4.03 -2.53 4.09
N GLU A 92 4.94 -1.66 4.51
CA GLU A 92 6.26 -1.50 3.89
C GLU A 92 7.09 -2.79 4.00
N ALA A 93 7.19 -3.33 5.22
CA ALA A 93 7.91 -4.58 5.49
C ALA A 93 7.26 -5.76 4.76
N SER A 94 5.92 -5.78 4.68
CA SER A 94 5.19 -6.81 3.93
C SER A 94 5.51 -6.75 2.44
N LEU A 95 5.49 -5.57 1.82
CA LEU A 95 5.83 -5.40 0.40
C LEU A 95 7.26 -5.85 0.10
N ARG A 96 8.23 -5.55 0.98
CA ARG A 96 9.61 -6.05 0.83
C ARG A 96 9.70 -7.56 0.88
N LEU A 97 8.99 -8.20 1.81
CA LEU A 97 9.01 -9.66 1.93
C LEU A 97 8.26 -10.33 0.76
N LEU A 98 7.12 -9.79 0.35
CA LEU A 98 6.41 -10.24 -0.86
C LEU A 98 7.33 -10.17 -2.09
N TRP A 99 8.07 -9.06 -2.23
CA TRP A 99 9.05 -8.92 -3.30
C TRP A 99 10.19 -9.94 -3.18
N LYS A 100 10.80 -10.07 -1.99
CA LYS A 100 11.91 -11.00 -1.73
C LYS A 100 11.61 -12.45 -2.11
N PHE A 101 10.36 -12.88 -1.92
CA PHE A 101 9.93 -14.26 -2.12
C PHE A 101 9.20 -14.52 -3.43
N GLY A 102 9.02 -13.51 -4.30
CA GLY A 102 8.34 -13.71 -5.59
C GLY A 102 6.82 -13.68 -5.53
N LEU A 103 6.25 -13.26 -4.39
CA LEU A 103 4.80 -13.24 -4.17
C LEU A 103 4.17 -11.93 -4.68
N LEU A 104 4.96 -10.84 -4.72
CA LEU A 104 4.50 -9.56 -5.25
C LEU A 104 4.17 -9.66 -6.75
N ASP A 105 4.90 -10.50 -7.50
CA ASP A 105 4.68 -10.74 -8.93
C ASP A 105 3.30 -11.32 -9.22
N ILE A 106 2.77 -12.08 -8.26
CA ILE A 106 1.48 -12.76 -8.36
C ILE A 106 0.36 -11.84 -7.84
N LEU A 107 0.61 -11.16 -6.72
CA LEU A 107 -0.43 -10.44 -6.00
C LEU A 107 -0.58 -8.99 -6.44
N LEU A 108 0.52 -8.28 -6.71
CA LEU A 108 0.51 -6.88 -7.10
C LEU A 108 1.39 -6.65 -8.35
N PRO A 109 0.97 -7.17 -9.53
CA PRO A 109 1.79 -7.20 -10.73
C PRO A 109 2.28 -5.83 -11.21
N PHE A 110 1.45 -4.79 -11.13
CA PHE A 110 1.85 -3.42 -11.49
C PHE A 110 2.97 -2.88 -10.60
N GLN A 111 2.90 -3.15 -9.30
CA GLN A 111 3.93 -2.74 -8.34
C GLN A 111 5.21 -3.58 -8.47
N ALA A 112 5.08 -4.87 -8.82
CA ALA A 112 6.22 -5.70 -9.17
C ALA A 112 6.93 -5.19 -10.43
N LEU A 113 6.18 -4.86 -11.49
CA LEU A 113 6.72 -4.27 -12.72
C LEU A 113 7.47 -2.97 -12.44
N TYR A 114 6.92 -2.10 -11.58
CA TYR A 114 7.60 -0.90 -11.12
C TYR A 114 8.96 -1.22 -10.48
N PHE A 115 9.03 -2.18 -9.56
CA PHE A 115 10.32 -2.58 -8.96
C PHE A 115 11.33 -3.07 -10.02
N VAL A 116 10.87 -3.83 -11.02
CA VAL A 116 11.75 -4.30 -12.11
C VAL A 116 12.26 -3.15 -12.96
N ARG A 117 11.38 -2.25 -13.40
CA ARG A 117 11.71 -1.10 -14.27
C ARG A 117 12.76 -0.19 -13.63
N HIS A 118 12.71 -0.03 -12.31
CA HIS A 118 13.69 0.77 -11.55
C HIS A 118 14.89 -0.05 -11.02
N GLY A 119 15.08 -1.29 -11.48
CA GLY A 119 16.22 -2.12 -11.09
C GLY A 119 16.27 -2.47 -9.60
N PHE A 120 15.13 -2.50 -8.92
CA PHE A 120 15.00 -2.78 -7.49
C PHE A 120 15.12 -4.29 -7.25
N ARG A 121 16.26 -4.74 -6.72
CA ARG A 121 16.55 -6.17 -6.55
C ARG A 121 15.73 -6.80 -5.42
N ARG A 122 15.55 -8.12 -5.45
CA ARG A 122 14.74 -8.89 -4.46
C ARG A 122 15.15 -8.70 -2.99
N ARG A 123 16.40 -8.34 -2.72
CA ARG A 123 16.95 -8.11 -1.37
C ARG A 123 17.47 -6.68 -1.20
N ASP A 124 16.95 -5.76 -2.00
CA ASP A 124 17.36 -4.37 -1.95
C ASP A 124 16.90 -3.70 -0.65
N LYS A 125 17.79 -2.86 -0.10
CA LYS A 125 17.55 -2.08 1.13
C LYS A 125 17.20 -0.62 0.83
N ARG A 126 17.33 -0.18 -0.42
CA ARG A 126 16.93 1.16 -0.86
C ARG A 126 15.43 1.38 -0.60
N THR A 127 15.02 2.64 -0.56
CA THR A 127 13.61 3.04 -0.58
C THR A 127 13.22 3.51 -1.98
N ASN A 128 11.93 3.58 -2.23
CA ASN A 128 11.30 4.12 -3.44
C ASN A 128 9.94 4.73 -3.05
N MET A 129 9.20 5.30 -4.01
CA MET A 129 7.97 6.01 -3.68
C MET A 129 6.91 5.08 -3.07
N LEU A 130 6.73 3.87 -3.64
CA LEU A 130 5.79 2.88 -3.10
C LEU A 130 6.08 2.53 -1.64
N LEU A 131 7.33 2.19 -1.33
CA LEU A 131 7.73 1.81 0.01
C LEU A 131 7.62 3.00 0.97
N SER A 132 7.89 4.22 0.51
CA SER A 132 7.77 5.44 1.32
C SER A 132 6.31 5.79 1.64
N LEU A 133 5.39 5.59 0.69
CA LEU A 133 3.94 5.72 0.93
C LEU A 133 3.48 4.76 2.03
N PHE A 134 3.84 3.48 1.94
CA PHE A 134 3.46 2.50 2.95
C PHE A 134 4.19 2.69 4.28
N PHE A 135 5.44 3.16 4.28
CA PHE A 135 6.17 3.52 5.49
C PHE A 135 5.47 4.65 6.26
N ASN A 136 5.03 5.69 5.55
CA ASN A 136 4.29 6.79 6.16
C ASN A 136 2.89 6.38 6.60
N LEU A 137 2.23 5.47 5.88
CA LEU A 137 0.99 4.85 6.33
C LEU A 137 1.21 4.04 7.63
N ASP A 138 2.27 3.24 7.69
CA ASP A 138 2.57 2.37 8.83
C ASP A 138 2.81 3.15 10.12
N LYS A 139 3.39 4.35 10.05
CA LYS A 139 3.55 5.24 11.21
C LYS A 139 2.22 5.68 11.84
N LEU A 140 1.13 5.62 11.09
CA LEU A 140 -0.18 6.12 11.52
C LEU A 140 -1.11 4.99 11.97
N LEU A 141 -0.72 3.74 11.72
CA LEU A 141 -1.53 2.55 12.00
C LEU A 141 -0.85 1.67 13.05
N ALA A 142 -1.64 0.80 13.66
CA ALA A 142 -1.16 -0.22 14.58
C ALA A 142 -2.04 -1.48 14.47
N PRO A 143 -1.61 -2.64 14.99
CA PRO A 143 -2.42 -3.86 14.93
C PRO A 143 -3.82 -3.74 15.53
N ASN A 144 -3.99 -2.90 16.55
CA ASN A 144 -5.27 -2.57 17.21
C ASN A 144 -5.97 -1.35 16.61
N SER A 145 -5.37 -0.69 15.61
CA SER A 145 -5.87 0.53 14.99
C SER A 145 -5.67 0.48 13.47
N PRO A 146 -6.35 -0.46 12.78
CA PRO A 146 -6.16 -0.67 11.36
C PRO A 146 -6.93 0.36 10.51
N CYS A 147 -6.60 0.41 9.22
CA CYS A 147 -7.38 1.16 8.24
C CYS A 147 -8.32 0.29 7.42
N HIS A 148 -9.36 0.89 6.82
CA HIS A 148 -10.19 0.21 5.84
C HIS A 148 -9.39 -0.04 4.53
N SER A 149 -9.66 -1.17 3.89
CA SER A 149 -8.92 -1.65 2.71
C SER A 149 -8.91 -0.69 1.51
N SER A 150 -9.97 0.11 1.34
CA SER A 150 -10.05 1.12 0.29
C SER A 150 -8.90 2.13 0.33
N LEU A 151 -8.32 2.41 1.51
CA LEU A 151 -7.21 3.34 1.65
C LEU A 151 -5.95 2.84 0.93
N TRP A 152 -5.49 1.63 1.25
CA TRP A 152 -4.28 1.09 0.62
C TRP A 152 -4.51 0.77 -0.86
N VAL A 153 -5.73 0.41 -1.28
CA VAL A 153 -6.08 0.29 -2.71
C VAL A 153 -5.96 1.64 -3.42
N GLY A 154 -6.47 2.71 -2.81
CA GLY A 154 -6.34 4.07 -3.35
C GLY A 154 -4.88 4.52 -3.46
N ILE A 155 -4.04 4.19 -2.46
CA ILE A 155 -2.60 4.47 -2.47
C ILE A 155 -1.90 3.71 -3.61
N LEU A 156 -2.21 2.42 -3.80
CA LEU A 156 -1.64 1.62 -4.88
C LEU A 156 -2.00 2.19 -6.26
N ALA A 157 -3.23 2.66 -6.44
CA ALA A 157 -3.68 3.28 -7.68
C ALA A 157 -3.03 4.63 -7.95
N LEU A 158 -2.88 5.47 -6.91
CA LEU A 158 -2.12 6.71 -7.01
C LEU A 158 -0.67 6.41 -7.43
N HIS A 159 0.02 5.51 -6.72
CA HIS A 159 1.38 5.12 -7.04
C HIS A 159 1.49 4.65 -8.50
N LYS A 160 0.57 3.79 -8.96
CA LYS A 160 0.55 3.32 -10.34
C LYS A 160 0.40 4.49 -11.33
N SER A 161 -0.53 5.42 -11.08
CA SER A 161 -0.73 6.58 -11.96
C SER A 161 0.50 7.47 -12.06
N LEU A 162 1.20 7.69 -10.94
CA LEU A 162 2.42 8.50 -10.89
C LEU A 162 3.62 7.78 -11.52
N SER A 163 3.68 6.45 -11.42
CA SER A 163 4.68 5.64 -12.10
C SER A 163 4.48 5.61 -13.62
N ASP A 164 3.23 5.68 -14.10
CA ASP A 164 2.94 5.72 -15.54
C ASP A 164 3.16 7.13 -16.12
N GLN A 165 2.82 8.16 -15.33
CA GLN A 165 2.95 9.57 -15.72
C GLN A 165 3.46 10.38 -14.52
N PRO A 166 4.77 10.72 -14.49
CA PRO A 166 5.33 11.59 -13.47
C PRO A 166 4.61 12.94 -13.42
N ARG A 167 4.42 13.49 -12.22
CA ARG A 167 3.71 14.75 -12.01
C ARG A 167 4.53 15.73 -11.20
N ASN A 168 4.21 17.01 -11.37
CA ASN A 168 4.82 18.08 -10.60
C ASN A 168 4.46 17.91 -9.10
N PRO A 169 5.43 18.02 -8.16
CA PRO A 169 5.19 17.94 -6.72
C PRO A 169 4.08 18.86 -6.21
N LEU A 170 3.89 20.03 -6.82
CA LEU A 170 2.83 20.98 -6.48
C LEU A 170 1.45 20.45 -6.88
N VAL A 171 1.33 19.76 -8.02
CA VAL A 171 0.09 19.11 -8.46
C VAL A 171 -0.30 18.03 -7.45
N ILE A 172 0.65 17.22 -7.00
CA ILE A 172 0.39 16.15 -6.03
C ILE A 172 0.01 16.72 -4.66
N ALA A 173 0.67 17.80 -4.21
CA ALA A 173 0.29 18.52 -3.00
C ALA A 173 -1.14 19.07 -3.09
N ALA A 174 -1.45 19.82 -4.14
CA ALA A 174 -2.77 20.40 -4.34
C ALA A 174 -3.85 19.32 -4.47
N PHE A 175 -3.57 18.23 -5.19
CA PHE A 175 -4.44 17.05 -5.26
C PHE A 175 -4.71 16.47 -3.87
N SER A 176 -3.67 16.24 -3.07
CA SER A 176 -3.83 15.69 -1.71
C SER A 176 -4.68 16.60 -0.81
N LEU A 177 -4.45 17.92 -0.88
CA LEU A 177 -5.22 18.92 -0.15
C LEU A 177 -6.67 18.99 -0.62
N ALA A 178 -6.91 18.89 -1.93
CA ALA A 178 -8.25 18.89 -2.49
C ALA A 178 -9.04 17.64 -2.08
N VAL A 179 -8.38 16.47 -2.03
CA VAL A 179 -8.97 15.24 -1.47
C VAL A 179 -9.33 15.45 0.01
N HIS A 180 -8.44 16.06 0.81
CA HIS A 180 -8.68 16.32 2.23
C HIS A 180 -9.84 17.29 2.48
N ASN A 181 -9.88 18.40 1.73
CA ASN A 181 -10.85 19.48 1.89
C ASN A 181 -12.19 19.19 1.20
N GLY A 182 -12.37 17.98 0.67
CA GLY A 182 -13.64 17.56 0.09
C GLY A 182 -13.96 18.19 -1.26
N GLY A 183 -12.93 18.49 -2.07
CA GLY A 183 -13.10 18.95 -3.45
C GLY A 183 -12.92 20.44 -3.68
N ASN A 184 -12.57 21.23 -2.67
CA ASN A 184 -12.31 22.67 -2.83
C ASN A 184 -10.95 22.90 -3.52
N LEU A 185 -10.95 22.93 -4.86
CA LEU A 185 -9.75 23.11 -5.67
C LEU A 185 -9.07 24.46 -5.44
N LEU A 186 -9.84 25.55 -5.35
CA LEU A 186 -9.32 26.90 -5.16
C LEU A 186 -8.50 27.00 -3.86
N GLU A 187 -9.09 26.56 -2.75
CA GLU A 187 -8.40 26.55 -1.45
C GLU A 187 -7.18 25.62 -1.46
N ALA A 188 -7.28 24.46 -2.12
CA ALA A 188 -6.17 23.53 -2.22
C ALA A 188 -4.99 24.11 -3.03
N VAL A 189 -5.27 24.80 -4.14
CA VAL A 189 -4.27 25.50 -4.96
C VAL A 189 -3.61 26.63 -4.19
N ASP A 190 -4.41 27.44 -3.49
CA ASP A 190 -3.89 28.56 -2.70
C ASP A 190 -2.98 28.10 -1.55
N ILE A 191 -3.35 27.02 -0.88
CA ILE A 191 -2.51 26.42 0.17
C ILE A 191 -1.26 25.79 -0.44
N ALA A 192 -1.38 25.07 -1.56
CA ALA A 192 -0.25 24.40 -2.20
C ALA A 192 0.84 25.38 -2.64
N ARG A 193 0.46 26.56 -3.13
CA ARG A 193 1.42 27.62 -3.51
C ARG A 193 2.20 28.22 -2.34
N ARG A 194 1.68 28.12 -1.12
CA ARG A 194 2.36 28.61 0.09
C ARG A 194 3.34 27.58 0.65
N ILE A 195 3.47 26.41 0.03
CA ILE A 195 4.40 25.37 0.46
C ILE A 195 5.81 25.78 0.05
N ASN A 196 6.60 26.20 1.03
CA ASN A 196 8.02 26.50 0.85
C ASN A 196 8.93 25.33 1.27
N LYS A 197 8.36 24.16 1.54
CA LYS A 197 9.13 22.97 1.94
C LYS A 197 9.78 22.30 0.73
N PRO A 198 11.03 21.82 0.83
CA PRO A 198 11.63 21.01 -0.23
C PRO A 198 10.86 19.69 -0.38
N HIS A 199 10.68 19.26 -1.62
CA HIS A 199 10.14 17.94 -1.94
C HIS A 199 11.27 16.91 -2.05
N ASP A 200 10.93 15.63 -1.98
CA ASP A 200 11.90 14.54 -2.08
C ASP A 200 12.31 14.31 -3.55
N ILE A 201 13.48 14.83 -3.94
CA ILE A 201 14.03 14.73 -5.30
C ILE A 201 14.43 13.31 -5.73
N ARG A 202 14.36 12.31 -4.84
CA ARG A 202 14.81 10.94 -5.13
C ARG A 202 13.79 10.13 -5.95
N PHE A 203 12.56 10.62 -6.07
CA PHE A 203 11.46 9.89 -6.68
C PHE A 203 11.33 10.25 -8.17
N PRO A 204 11.56 9.29 -9.11
CA PRO A 204 11.40 9.54 -10.55
C PRO A 204 9.96 9.84 -10.97
N GLU A 205 8.98 9.59 -10.11
CA GLU A 205 7.57 9.91 -10.30
C GLU A 205 7.26 11.40 -10.09
N LEU A 206 8.22 12.16 -9.55
CA LEU A 206 8.13 13.60 -9.39
C LEU A 206 8.87 14.27 -10.55
N SER A 207 8.13 15.01 -11.37
CA SER A 207 8.73 15.80 -12.45
C SER A 207 9.39 17.06 -11.89
N ASP A 208 10.26 17.69 -12.69
CA ASP A 208 10.86 18.96 -12.32
C ASP A 208 9.78 20.02 -11.99
N PRO A 209 10.00 20.86 -10.97
CA PRO A 209 9.07 21.92 -10.62
C PRO A 209 8.94 22.93 -11.76
N CYS A 210 7.72 23.07 -12.29
CA CYS A 210 7.34 24.12 -13.23
C CYS A 210 6.36 25.09 -12.57
N ASP A 211 6.53 26.39 -12.85
CA ASP A 211 5.59 27.42 -12.43
C ASP A 211 4.28 27.31 -13.22
N LEU A 212 3.26 26.78 -12.58
CA LEU A 212 1.93 26.62 -13.15
C LEU A 212 0.99 27.75 -12.69
N ASN A 213 0.30 28.36 -13.66
CA ASN A 213 -0.81 29.26 -13.35
C ASN A 213 -1.99 28.48 -12.71
N ALA A 214 -2.96 29.20 -12.12
CA ALA A 214 -3.98 28.54 -11.28
C ALA A 214 -4.84 27.56 -12.09
N LYS A 215 -5.22 27.96 -13.30
CA LYS A 215 -6.05 27.17 -14.19
C LYS A 215 -5.32 25.94 -14.75
N ALA A 216 -4.03 26.07 -15.06
CA ALA A 216 -3.20 24.95 -15.48
C ALA A 216 -3.03 23.93 -14.35
N LEU A 217 -2.79 24.42 -13.12
CA LEU A 217 -2.71 23.56 -11.95
C LEU A 217 -4.03 22.82 -11.69
N GLU A 218 -5.17 23.48 -11.80
CA GLU A 218 -6.49 22.83 -11.71
C GLU A 218 -6.69 21.75 -12.77
N ASN A 219 -6.32 22.02 -14.03
CA ASN A 219 -6.41 21.04 -15.11
C ASN A 219 -5.54 19.81 -14.85
N GLU A 220 -4.29 20.02 -14.38
CA GLU A 220 -3.37 18.94 -14.01
C GLU A 220 -3.91 18.10 -12.84
N ILE A 221 -4.56 18.72 -11.85
CA ILE A 221 -5.20 17.99 -10.76
C ILE A 221 -6.34 17.11 -11.28
N LEU A 222 -7.19 17.64 -12.16
CA LEU A 222 -8.30 16.88 -12.76
C LEU A 222 -7.81 15.74 -13.64
N ASP A 223 -6.74 15.96 -14.40
CA ASP A 223 -6.10 14.93 -15.22
C ASP A 223 -5.45 13.82 -14.36
N LEU A 224 -4.82 14.20 -13.23
CA LEU A 224 -4.31 13.24 -12.25
C LEU A 224 -5.46 12.42 -11.64
N VAL A 225 -6.59 13.04 -11.29
CA VAL A 225 -7.78 12.33 -10.78
C VAL A 225 -8.23 11.27 -11.78
N GLU A 226 -8.32 11.61 -13.06
CA GLU A 226 -8.75 10.67 -14.09
C GLU A 226 -7.72 9.54 -14.29
N SER A 227 -6.43 9.86 -14.27
CA SER A 227 -5.34 8.88 -14.31
C SER A 227 -5.39 7.88 -13.14
N VAL A 228 -5.73 8.34 -11.93
CA VAL A 228 -5.93 7.48 -10.75
C VAL A 228 -7.14 6.55 -10.93
N LYS A 229 -8.26 7.06 -11.45
CA LYS A 229 -9.47 6.25 -11.73
C LYS A 229 -9.21 5.18 -12.79
N VAL A 230 -8.52 5.54 -13.88
CA VAL A 230 -8.09 4.59 -14.91
C VAL A 230 -7.18 3.53 -14.31
N SER A 231 -6.24 3.92 -13.45
CA SER A 231 -5.36 2.99 -12.74
C SER A 231 -6.13 2.02 -11.83
N LEU A 232 -7.11 2.51 -11.07
CA LEU A 232 -8.00 1.66 -10.27
C LEU A 232 -8.74 0.63 -11.14
N LEU A 233 -9.29 1.07 -12.28
CA LEU A 233 -9.99 0.18 -13.19
C LEU A 233 -9.06 -0.89 -13.76
N GLN A 234 -7.85 -0.51 -14.18
CA GLN A 234 -6.85 -1.45 -14.68
C GLN A 234 -6.44 -2.49 -13.64
N MET A 235 -6.34 -2.11 -12.36
CA MET A 235 -6.07 -3.04 -11.25
C MET A 235 -7.20 -4.06 -11.01
N THR A 236 -8.39 -3.84 -11.57
CA THR A 236 -9.54 -4.77 -11.52
C THR A 236 -9.74 -5.57 -12.82
N SER A 237 -8.94 -5.32 -13.85
CA SER A 237 -9.07 -5.97 -15.16
C SER A 237 -7.98 -7.01 -15.38
N ARG A 238 -8.38 -8.27 -15.59
CA ARG A 238 -7.44 -9.37 -15.90
C ARG A 238 -6.61 -9.07 -17.15
N HIS A 239 -7.25 -8.48 -18.15
CA HIS A 239 -6.59 -8.11 -19.42
C HIS A 239 -5.47 -7.09 -19.20
N SER A 240 -5.73 -6.06 -18.39
CA SER A 240 -4.74 -5.03 -18.07
C SER A 240 -3.57 -5.60 -17.27
N VAL A 241 -3.85 -6.48 -16.30
CA VAL A 241 -2.82 -7.18 -15.52
C VAL A 241 -1.96 -8.07 -16.43
N ALA A 242 -2.59 -8.91 -17.27
CA ALA A 242 -1.88 -9.79 -18.18
C ALA A 242 -0.99 -9.00 -19.16
N ARG A 243 -1.50 -7.87 -19.69
CA ARG A 243 -0.73 -6.99 -20.57
C ARG A 243 0.50 -6.39 -19.88
N ALA A 244 0.36 -5.93 -18.64
CA ALA A 244 1.49 -5.40 -17.88
C ALA A 244 2.59 -6.45 -17.64
N MET A 245 2.20 -7.72 -17.52
CA MET A 245 3.14 -8.83 -17.33
C MET A 245 3.86 -9.27 -18.60
N VAL A 246 3.37 -8.91 -19.79
CA VAL A 246 4.11 -9.16 -21.06
C VAL A 246 5.46 -8.44 -21.05
N ASP A 247 5.52 -7.24 -20.46
CA ASP A 247 6.75 -6.47 -20.31
C ASP A 247 7.71 -7.06 -19.24
N TYR A 248 7.30 -8.12 -18.55
CA TYR A 248 8.09 -8.80 -17.52
C TYR A 248 8.24 -10.31 -17.78
N PRO A 249 9.00 -10.72 -18.80
CA PRO A 249 9.06 -12.12 -19.27
C PRO A 249 9.68 -13.10 -18.26
N GLN A 250 10.40 -12.60 -17.25
CA GLN A 250 11.01 -13.41 -16.19
C GLN A 250 10.06 -13.68 -15.02
N ALA A 251 8.90 -13.01 -14.96
CA ALA A 251 7.90 -13.30 -13.94
C ALA A 251 6.98 -14.44 -14.36
N PRO A 252 6.45 -15.19 -13.38
CA PRO A 252 5.36 -16.11 -13.65
C PRO A 252 4.18 -15.34 -14.26
N HIS A 253 3.58 -15.87 -15.31
CA HIS A 253 2.34 -15.32 -15.85
C HIS A 253 1.28 -15.31 -14.74
N SER A 254 0.77 -14.12 -14.42
CA SER A 254 -0.35 -13.95 -13.51
C SER A 254 -1.31 -12.94 -14.11
N ASP A 255 -2.58 -13.32 -14.22
CA ASP A 255 -3.71 -12.44 -14.54
C ASP A 255 -4.54 -12.16 -13.28
N MET A 256 -3.93 -12.33 -12.10
CA MET A 256 -4.65 -12.38 -10.84
C MET A 256 -5.25 -11.02 -10.47
N VAL A 257 -6.57 -11.02 -10.33
CA VAL A 257 -7.33 -9.88 -9.80
C VAL A 257 -8.13 -10.35 -8.60
N PHE A 258 -7.79 -9.80 -7.42
CA PHE A 258 -8.41 -10.13 -6.14
C PHE A 258 -9.19 -8.97 -5.51
N ILE A 259 -9.17 -7.77 -6.12
CA ILE A 259 -9.94 -6.61 -5.64
C ILE A 259 -11.41 -6.79 -6.05
N PRO A 260 -12.36 -6.92 -5.11
CA PRO A 260 -13.78 -7.06 -5.43
C PRO A 260 -14.39 -5.71 -5.81
N LEU A 261 -15.50 -5.75 -6.57
CA LEU A 261 -16.22 -4.54 -7.04
C LEU A 261 -16.56 -3.57 -5.90
N GLY A 262 -17.04 -4.07 -4.75
CA GLY A 262 -17.37 -3.23 -3.60
C GLY A 262 -16.16 -2.47 -3.04
N MET A 263 -14.97 -3.08 -3.06
CA MET A 263 -13.73 -2.41 -2.65
C MET A 263 -13.27 -1.38 -3.66
N TYR A 264 -13.38 -1.70 -4.95
CA TYR A 264 -13.13 -0.76 -6.04
C TYR A 264 -14.02 0.49 -5.91
N LEU A 265 -15.33 0.32 -5.72
CA LEU A 265 -16.28 1.42 -5.55
C LEU A 265 -15.95 2.29 -4.33
N LYS A 266 -15.57 1.67 -3.21
CA LYS A 266 -15.12 2.39 -2.00
C LYS A 266 -13.78 3.12 -2.18
N ALA A 267 -12.87 2.59 -2.99
CA ALA A 267 -11.62 3.28 -3.31
C ALA A 267 -11.86 4.45 -4.28
N LEU A 268 -12.76 4.28 -5.25
CA LEU A 268 -13.16 5.32 -6.20
C LEU A 268 -13.81 6.52 -5.49
N SER A 269 -14.64 6.27 -4.49
CA SER A 269 -15.33 7.31 -3.74
C SER A 269 -14.41 8.22 -2.91
N ILE A 270 -13.14 7.83 -2.69
CA ILE A 270 -12.11 8.71 -2.15
C ILE A 270 -11.95 9.94 -3.05
N PHE A 271 -11.92 9.73 -4.37
CA PHE A 271 -11.62 10.75 -5.38
C PHE A 271 -12.85 11.43 -5.99
N ASP A 272 -14.06 10.93 -5.71
CA ASP A 272 -15.32 11.47 -6.24
C ASP A 272 -15.60 12.94 -5.86
N CYS A 273 -14.96 13.45 -4.81
CA CYS A 273 -15.11 14.86 -4.41
C CYS A 273 -14.52 15.84 -5.42
N LEU A 274 -13.65 15.39 -6.33
CA LEU A 274 -12.97 16.22 -7.32
C LEU A 274 -13.72 16.26 -8.66
N LYS A 275 -15.03 16.00 -8.67
CA LYS A 275 -15.86 16.08 -9.89
C LYS A 275 -16.14 17.53 -10.26
N VAL A 276 -16.04 17.82 -11.56
CA VAL A 276 -16.15 19.14 -12.21
C VAL A 276 -17.48 19.89 -11.94
N SER A 277 -18.54 19.22 -11.48
CA SER A 277 -19.90 19.78 -11.54
C SER A 277 -20.80 19.62 -10.29
N SER A 278 -20.30 19.22 -9.12
CA SER A 278 -21.18 19.08 -7.95
C SER A 278 -20.98 20.18 -6.90
N CYS A 279 -21.98 21.07 -6.76
CA CYS A 279 -22.20 21.98 -5.63
C CYS A 279 -22.39 21.28 -4.26
N LYS A 280 -22.00 20.00 -4.12
CA LYS A 280 -22.02 19.28 -2.85
C LYS A 280 -20.74 19.61 -2.09
N LYS A 281 -20.85 20.53 -1.12
CA LYS A 281 -19.79 20.74 -0.12
C LYS A 281 -19.61 19.44 0.66
N PHE A 282 -18.55 18.68 0.38
CA PHE A 282 -18.17 17.57 1.25
C PHE A 282 -17.55 18.15 2.52
N LEU A 283 -17.94 17.63 3.68
CA LEU A 283 -17.41 18.09 4.96
C LEU A 283 -15.96 17.61 5.11
N SER A 284 -15.03 18.56 5.24
CA SER A 284 -13.65 18.27 5.63
C SER A 284 -13.57 17.99 7.13
N LYS A 285 -12.65 17.11 7.52
CA LYS A 285 -12.40 16.82 8.94
C LYS A 285 -11.71 18.01 9.59
N LYS A 286 -12.35 18.61 10.60
CA LYS A 286 -11.79 19.76 11.35
C LYS A 286 -10.75 19.36 12.42
N SER A 287 -10.80 18.11 12.91
CA SER A 287 -9.89 17.61 13.94
C SER A 287 -8.64 16.98 13.34
N ARG A 288 -7.47 17.21 13.95
CA ARG A 288 -6.19 16.58 13.56
C ARG A 288 -6.02 15.16 14.14
N LYS A 289 -6.80 14.77 15.15
CA LYS A 289 -6.71 13.43 15.77
C LYS A 289 -7.39 12.40 14.89
N ILE A 290 -6.74 11.26 14.63
CA ILE A 290 -7.30 10.16 13.83
C ILE A 290 -8.43 9.47 14.61
N ASP A 291 -9.57 9.26 13.95
CA ASP A 291 -10.66 8.43 14.49
C ASP A 291 -10.52 7.02 13.91
N TYR A 292 -9.96 6.11 14.69
CA TYR A 292 -9.65 4.77 14.21
C TYR A 292 -10.89 3.89 14.01
N GLU A 293 -12.00 4.15 14.71
CA GLU A 293 -13.24 3.42 14.49
C GLU A 293 -13.84 3.78 13.13
N SER A 294 -13.93 5.09 12.86
CA SER A 294 -14.37 5.58 11.55
C SER A 294 -13.42 5.18 10.42
N LEU A 295 -12.11 5.19 10.67
CA LEU A 295 -11.11 4.73 9.69
C LEU A 295 -11.28 3.25 9.35
N ALA A 296 -11.51 2.40 10.34
CA ALA A 296 -11.68 0.96 10.15
C ALA A 296 -13.00 0.63 9.42
N ARG A 297 -14.07 1.40 9.64
CA ARG A 297 -15.35 1.29 8.91
C ARG A 297 -15.24 1.79 7.46
N GLY A 298 -14.25 2.64 7.17
CA GLY A 298 -14.02 3.23 5.86
C GLY A 298 -14.82 4.50 5.62
N ASP A 299 -15.05 5.30 6.66
CA ASP A 299 -15.74 6.58 6.56
C ASP A 299 -14.90 7.56 5.73
N LEU A 300 -15.52 8.15 4.70
CA LEU A 300 -14.80 8.92 3.68
C LEU A 300 -14.00 10.12 4.22
N PRO A 301 -14.51 10.94 5.17
CA PRO A 301 -13.73 12.05 5.70
C PRO A 301 -12.41 11.58 6.34
N GLU A 302 -12.44 10.45 7.04
CA GLU A 302 -11.26 9.89 7.70
C GLU A 302 -10.28 9.28 6.70
N ILE A 303 -10.79 8.51 5.75
CA ILE A 303 -9.99 7.90 4.68
C ILE A 303 -9.30 8.97 3.84
N ARG A 304 -10.02 10.03 3.46
CA ARG A 304 -9.47 11.16 2.68
C ARG A 304 -8.43 11.93 3.48
N HIS A 305 -8.67 12.16 4.77
CA HIS A 305 -7.69 12.81 5.66
C HIS A 305 -6.40 12.01 5.74
N LEU A 306 -6.50 10.69 5.99
CA LEU A 306 -5.32 9.85 6.13
C LEU A 306 -4.59 9.66 4.80
N PHE A 307 -5.33 9.48 3.70
CA PHE A 307 -4.78 9.43 2.35
C PHE A 307 -3.97 10.68 2.02
N ALA A 308 -4.56 11.86 2.20
CA ALA A 308 -3.91 13.13 1.91
C ALA A 308 -2.64 13.30 2.74
N ARG A 309 -2.69 12.98 4.04
CA ARG A 309 -1.53 13.06 4.93
C ARG A 309 -0.39 12.14 4.48
N VAL A 310 -0.69 10.88 4.15
CA VAL A 310 0.33 9.91 3.69
C VAL A 310 0.98 10.36 2.39
N VAL A 311 0.18 10.84 1.44
CA VAL A 311 0.70 11.33 0.15
C VAL A 311 1.57 12.57 0.35
N PHE A 312 1.08 13.53 1.14
CA PHE A 312 1.80 14.77 1.42
C PHE A 312 3.12 14.51 2.15
N ASP A 313 3.11 13.71 3.23
CA ASP A 313 4.30 13.37 4.02
C ASP A 313 5.32 12.54 3.22
N THR A 314 4.88 11.91 2.12
CA THR A 314 5.78 11.20 1.19
C THR A 314 6.47 12.16 0.22
N VAL A 315 5.74 13.13 -0.35
CA VAL A 315 6.32 14.10 -1.28
C VAL A 315 7.14 15.17 -0.55
N TYR A 316 6.68 15.63 0.62
CA TYR A 316 7.30 16.68 1.44
C TYR A 316 7.63 16.17 2.86
N PRO A 317 8.60 15.25 3.02
CA PRO A 317 8.93 14.68 4.31
C PRO A 317 9.47 15.73 5.28
N LEU A 318 9.13 15.58 6.56
CA LEU A 318 9.44 16.56 7.62
C LEU A 318 10.94 16.80 7.88
N HIS A 319 11.81 15.86 7.48
CA HIS A 319 13.23 15.85 7.86
C HIS A 319 14.21 16.20 6.72
N LEU A 320 13.74 16.66 5.55
CA LEU A 320 14.64 17.04 4.43
C LEU A 320 15.55 18.25 4.71
N GLY A 321 15.40 18.94 5.85
CA GLY A 321 16.20 20.11 6.25
C GLY A 321 17.16 19.88 7.42
N GLN A 322 17.42 18.63 7.81
CA GLN A 322 18.42 18.28 8.82
C GLN A 322 19.40 17.27 8.20
N SER A 323 20.28 17.77 7.35
CA SER A 323 21.43 17.03 6.81
C SER A 323 22.64 17.92 6.83
#